data_AF-A0A357WTL1-F1
#
_entry.id   AF-A0A357WTL1-F1
#
_cell.length_a   1.000
_cell.length_b   1.000
_cell.length_c   1.000
_cell.angle_alpha   90.00
_cell.angle_beta   90.00
_cell.angle_gamma   90.00
#
_symmetry.space_group_name_H-M   'P 1'
#
loop_
_entity.id
_entity.type
_entity.pdbx_description
1 polymer ?
#
loop_
_entity_poly.entity_id
_entity_poly.type
_entity_poly.pdbx_seq_one_letter_code
_entity_poly.pdbx_strand_id
1 'polypeptide(L)' 'MPRGVQKTVEEKLQIIDRQIAETEAKKTKIQNTLNELNNRRKEVMQTIQNKKLQELSKMLDSVGKSPEDIITMLKN' A
#
# COMPACT_ATOMS: atom_id res chain seq x y z
N MET A 1 -30.76 -20.04 -42.16
CA MET A 1 -30.71 -19.42 -40.83
C MET A 1 -30.65 -17.91 -41.03
N PRO A 2 -31.53 -17.10 -40.43
CA PRO A 2 -31.50 -15.66 -40.63
C PRO A 2 -30.21 -15.11 -39.99
N ARG A 3 -29.45 -14.35 -40.78
CA ARG A 3 -28.23 -13.67 -40.32
C ARG A 3 -28.61 -12.66 -39.22
N GLY A 4 -27.72 -12.52 -38.24
CA GLY A 4 -27.97 -11.92 -36.92
C GLY A 4 -28.76 -10.62 -36.95
N VAL A 5 -29.80 -10.58 -36.12
CA VAL A 5 -30.58 -9.38 -35.81
C VAL A 5 -29.62 -8.34 -35.24
N GLN A 6 -29.58 -7.16 -35.87
CA GLN A 6 -28.79 -6.04 -35.41
C GLN A 6 -29.37 -5.57 -34.08
N LYS A 7 -28.52 -5.48 -33.03
CA LYS A 7 -28.99 -5.07 -31.70
C LYS A 7 -29.68 -3.72 -31.74
N THR A 8 -30.79 -3.59 -31.01
CA THR A 8 -31.51 -2.31 -30.88
C THR A 8 -30.65 -1.29 -30.12
N VAL A 9 -31.05 -0.03 -30.15
CA VAL A 9 -30.35 1.04 -29.42
C VAL A 9 -30.40 0.77 -27.91
N GLU A 10 -31.53 0.26 -27.41
CA GLU A 10 -31.74 -0.11 -26.02
C GLU A 10 -30.83 -1.28 -25.60
N GLU A 11 -30.71 -2.31 -26.44
CA GLU A 11 -29.79 -3.43 -26.17
C GLU A 11 -28.32 -2.99 -26.17
N LYS A 12 -27.95 -2.05 -27.04
CA LYS A 12 -26.61 -1.44 -27.02
C LYS A 12 -26.36 -0.65 -25.74
N LEU A 13 -27.35 0.11 -25.29
CA LEU A 13 -27.26 0.88 -24.03
C LEU A 13 -27.10 -0.05 -22.82
N GLN A 14 -27.89 -1.11 -22.73
CA GLN A 14 -27.77 -2.09 -21.64
C GLN A 14 -26.40 -2.77 -21.59
N ILE A 15 -25.78 -3.02 -22.75
CA ILE A 15 -24.42 -3.56 -22.81
C ILE A 15 -23.41 -2.55 -22.26
N ILE A 16 -23.55 -1.27 -22.61
CA ILE A 16 -22.69 -0.20 -22.12
C ILE A 16 -22.85 -0.08 -20.59
N ASP A 17 -24.07 -0.05 -20.09
CA ASP A 17 -24.34 0.05 -18.65
C ASP A 17 -23.74 -1.13 -17.88
N ARG A 18 -23.87 -2.35 -18.43
CA ARG A 18 -23.24 -3.53 -17.86
C ARG A 18 -21.71 -3.43 -17.85
N GLN A 19 -21.11 -2.96 -18.94
CA GLN A 19 -19.66 -2.78 -19.02
C GLN A 19 -19.16 -1.71 -18.04
N ILE A 20 -19.93 -0.65 -17.83
CA ILE A 20 -19.66 0.37 -16.81
C ILE A 20 -19.67 -0.28 -15.43
N ALA A 21 -20.75 -0.99 -15.07
CA ALA A 21 -20.87 -1.65 -13.77
C ALA A 21 -19.75 -2.66 -13.52
N GLU A 22 -19.37 -3.47 -14.52
CA GLU A 22 -18.25 -4.41 -14.42
C GLU A 22 -16.91 -3.68 -14.22
N THR A 23 -16.72 -2.53 -14.87
CA THR A 23 -15.50 -1.72 -14.74
C THR A 23 -15.42 -1.05 -13.37
N GLU A 24 -16.53 -0.54 -12.86
CA GLU A 24 -16.62 0.03 -11.51
C GLU A 24 -16.35 -1.02 -10.43
N ALA A 25 -16.90 -2.24 -10.58
CA ALA A 25 -16.61 -3.34 -9.68
C ALA A 25 -15.11 -3.71 -9.67
N LYS A 26 -14.46 -3.73 -10.85
CA LYS A 26 -13.01 -3.96 -10.96
C LYS A 26 -12.22 -2.83 -10.29
N LYS A 27 -12.60 -1.57 -10.51
CA LYS A 27 -11.99 -0.41 -9.86
C LYS A 27 -12.02 -0.52 -8.34
N THR A 28 -13.17 -0.89 -7.77
CA THR A 28 -13.32 -1.07 -6.32
C THR A 28 -12.41 -2.17 -5.78
N LYS A 29 -12.32 -3.32 -6.48
CA LYS A 29 -11.40 -4.39 -6.09
C LYS A 29 -9.94 -3.93 -6.09
N ILE A 30 -9.52 -3.24 -7.15
CA ILE A 30 -8.15 -2.68 -7.25
C ILE A 30 -7.89 -1.69 -6.11
N GLN A 31 -8.86 -0.82 -5.79
CA GLN A 31 -8.73 0.13 -4.70
C GLN A 31 -8.54 -0.56 -3.34
N ASN A 32 -9.29 -1.63 -3.08
CA ASN A 32 -9.13 -2.41 -1.85
C ASN A 32 -7.74 -3.05 -1.76
N THR A 33 -7.27 -3.66 -2.85
CA THR A 33 -5.92 -4.23 -2.91
C THR A 33 -4.83 -3.18 -2.70
N LEU A 34 -4.99 -1.97 -3.26
CA LEU A 34 -4.06 -0.87 -3.03
C LEU A 34 -4.04 -0.44 -1.56
N ASN A 35 -5.19 -0.41 -0.90
CA ASN A 35 -5.27 -0.08 0.53
C ASN A 35 -4.55 -1.14 1.39
N GLU A 36 -4.78 -2.42 1.12
CA GLU A 36 -4.10 -3.53 1.78
C GLU A 36 -2.57 -3.46 1.60
N LEU A 37 -2.10 -3.26 0.37
CA LEU A 37 -0.68 -3.13 0.08
C LEU A 37 -0.05 -1.92 0.78
N ASN A 38 -0.75 -0.79 0.84
CA ASN A 38 -0.29 0.39 1.56
C ASN A 38 -0.20 0.15 3.07
N ASN A 39 -1.16 -0.57 3.66
CA ASN A 39 -1.11 -0.94 5.07
C ASN A 39 0.09 -1.87 5.35
N ARG A 40 0.27 -2.91 4.53
CA ARG A 40 1.42 -3.80 4.64
C ARG A 40 2.76 -3.06 4.47
N ARG A 41 2.83 -2.08 3.57
CA ARG A 41 4.01 -1.22 3.42
C ARG A 41 4.32 -0.44 4.70
N LYS A 42 3.29 0.13 5.35
CA LYS A 42 3.45 0.85 6.61
C LYS A 42 3.95 -0.06 7.72
N GLU A 43 3.40 -1.27 7.85
CA GLU A 43 3.83 -2.27 8.84
C GLU A 43 5.31 -2.68 8.65
N VAL A 44 5.71 -2.93 7.40
CA VAL A 44 7.11 -3.24 7.08
C VAL A 44 8.03 -2.05 7.43
N MET A 45 7.61 -0.82 7.09
CA MET A 45 8.39 0.37 7.41
C MET A 45 8.57 0.56 8.92
N GLN A 46 7.51 0.37 9.71
CA GLN A 46 7.57 0.40 11.16
C GLN A 46 8.49 -0.69 11.72
N THR A 47 8.41 -1.91 11.16
CA THR A 47 9.30 -3.01 11.56
C THR A 47 10.76 -2.67 11.32
N ILE A 48 11.09 -2.07 10.17
CA ILE A 48 12.44 -1.62 9.84
C ILE A 48 12.90 -0.53 10.83
N GLN A 49 12.05 0.45 11.11
CA GLN A 49 12.36 1.52 12.07
C GLN A 49 12.63 0.96 13.47
N ASN A 50 11.79 0.06 13.95
CA ASN A 50 11.94 -0.57 15.26
C ASN A 50 13.24 -1.38 15.34
N LYS A 51 13.60 -2.14 14.29
CA LYS A 51 14.87 -2.87 14.23
C LYS A 51 16.07 -1.93 14.28
N LYS A 52 16.05 -0.83 13.51
CA LYS A 52 17.11 0.18 13.55
C LYS A 52 17.26 0.81 14.93
N LEU A 53 16.15 1.12 15.60
CA LEU A 53 16.18 1.65 16.97
C LEU A 53 16.76 0.64 17.96
N GLN A 54 16.42 -0.64 17.84
CA GLN A 54 17.00 -1.70 18.66
C GLN A 54 18.51 -1.88 18.41
N GLU A 55 18.94 -1.84 17.15
CA GLU A 55 20.37 -1.89 16.80
C GLU A 55 21.13 -0.70 17.36
N LEU A 56 20.57 0.51 17.23
CA LEU A 56 21.14 1.71 17.84
C LEU A 56 21.24 1.58 19.37
N SER A 57 20.18 1.12 20.05
CA SER A 57 20.22 0.88 21.50
C SER A 57 21.33 -0.08 21.88
N LYS A 58 21.46 -1.21 21.16
CA LYS A 58 22.54 -2.19 21.41
C LYS A 58 23.92 -1.61 21.17
N MET A 59 24.09 -0.78 20.14
CA MET A 59 25.35 -0.09 19.90
C MET A 59 25.69 0.86 21.06
N LEU A 60 24.73 1.67 21.51
CA LEU A 60 24.90 2.56 22.66
C LEU A 60 25.29 1.77 23.92
N ASP A 61 24.59 0.67 24.21
CA ASP A 61 24.90 -0.23 25.33
C ASP A 61 26.31 -0.83 25.20
N SER A 62 26.71 -1.24 23.99
CA SER A 62 28.03 -1.84 23.74
C SER A 62 29.20 -0.86 23.86
N VAL A 63 28.95 0.43 23.63
CA VAL A 63 29.94 1.49 23.80
C VAL A 63 30.11 1.83 25.29
N GLY A 64 29.23 1.34 26.18
CA GLY A 64 29.35 1.48 27.64
C GLY A 64 29.28 2.93 28.13
N LYS A 65 28.88 3.86 27.25
CA LYS A 65 28.77 5.29 27.49
C LYS A 65 27.30 5.65 27.59
N SER A 66 26.95 6.51 28.54
CA SER A 66 25.56 6.96 28.63
C SER A 66 25.19 7.78 27.38
N PRO A 67 23.90 7.89 27.03
CA PRO A 67 23.46 8.82 25.99
C PRO A 67 24.01 10.25 26.17
N GLU A 68 24.18 10.73 27.42
CA GLU A 68 24.78 12.03 27.71
C GLU A 68 26.28 12.12 27.34
N ASP A 69 27.04 11.05 27.54
CA ASP A 69 28.46 10.96 27.17
C ASP A 69 28.68 11.01 25.66
N ILE A 70 27.73 10.48 24.89
CA ILE A 70 27.78 10.47 23.42
C ILE A 70 27.39 11.84 22.87
N ILE A 71 26.39 12.49 23.46
CA ILE A 71 26.00 13.87 23.10
C ILE A 71 27.15 14.85 23.38
N THR A 72 27.90 14.66 24.47
CA THR A 72 29.07 15.49 24.78
C THR A 72 30.23 15.24 23.82
N MET A 73 30.44 14.00 23.36
CA MET A 73 31.43 13.70 22.31
C MET A 73 31.08 14.27 20.93
N LEU A 74 29.80 14.35 20.57
CA LEU A 74 29.32 14.88 19.27
C LEU A 74 29.25 16.42 19.20
N LYS A 75 29.34 17.11 20.34
CA LYS A 75 29.29 18.58 20.43
C LYS A 75 30.68 19.25 20.33
N ASN A 76 31.75 18.48 20.22
CA ASN A 76 33.10 18.93 19.87
C ASN A 76 33.37 18.71 18.38
#